data_AF-T0UIM5-F1
#
_entry.id   AF-T0UIM5-F1
#
_cell.length_a   1.000
_cell.length_b   1.000
_cell.length_c   1.000
_cell.angle_alpha   90.00
_cell.angle_beta   90.00
_cell.angle_gamma   90.00
#
_symmetry.space_group_name_H-M   'P 1'
#
loop_
_entity.id
_entity.type
_entity.pdbx_description
1 polymer ?
#
loop_
_entity_poly.entity_id
_entity_poly.type
_entity_poly.pdbx_seq_one_letter_code
_entity_poly.pdbx_strand_id
1 'polypeptide(L)'
;MDLNKMMAELAGKVTGVSKGRGGSMHLADFEKGNYGTNGIVGGGYALAVGAALTQQYKKTNNIVVAFSGDGATNEGSFHESVNLAATWRLPVIFFIINNRYGISMDIRRATNTPHLYTRAEAYGIPGFYCEDGNDVLAVYETMGKAVEHVRSGNGPAIVEVESYRWFGHSTADAGKYRSKEEVNDWKKKTRLLNFART
;
A
#
# COMPACT_ATOMS: atom_id res chain seq x y z
N MET A 1 -14.17 -5.33 -8.79
CA MET A 1 -15.10 -4.22 -9.02
C MET A 1 -15.72 -4.32 -10.40
N ASP A 2 -17.00 -3.99 -10.50
CA ASP A 2 -17.67 -3.76 -11.79
C ASP A 2 -17.32 -2.34 -12.29
N LEU A 3 -16.90 -2.23 -13.55
CA LEU A 3 -16.41 -0.96 -14.11
C LEU A 3 -17.53 0.08 -14.23
N ASN A 4 -18.76 -0.31 -14.55
CA ASN A 4 -19.87 0.62 -14.66
C ASN A 4 -20.26 1.20 -13.29
N LYS A 5 -20.28 0.36 -12.24
CA LYS A 5 -20.52 0.80 -10.86
C LYS A 5 -19.37 1.67 -10.34
N MET A 6 -18.12 1.36 -10.70
CA MET A 6 -16.98 2.21 -10.36
C MET A 6 -17.12 3.60 -10.99
N MET A 7 -17.39 3.67 -12.31
CA MET A 7 -17.59 4.94 -13.00
C MET A 7 -18.81 5.71 -12.48
N ALA A 8 -19.89 5.01 -12.12
CA ALA A 8 -21.05 5.60 -11.47
C ALA A 8 -20.70 6.24 -10.12
N GLU A 9 -19.84 5.61 -9.31
CA GLU A 9 -19.36 6.16 -8.05
C GLU A 9 -18.52 7.43 -8.26
N LEU A 10 -17.61 7.42 -9.24
CA LEU A 10 -16.82 8.60 -9.61
C LEU A 10 -17.71 9.78 -10.04
N ALA A 11 -18.85 9.49 -10.68
CA ALA A 11 -19.83 10.48 -11.11
C ALA A 11 -20.87 10.85 -10.03
N GLY A 12 -20.73 10.37 -8.79
CA GLY A 12 -21.66 10.67 -7.69
C GLY A 12 -23.06 10.07 -7.88
N LYS A 13 -23.21 9.01 -8.67
CA LYS A 13 -24.50 8.37 -8.96
C LYS A 13 -24.88 7.36 -7.88
N VAL A 14 -26.18 7.25 -7.58
CA VAL A 14 -26.73 6.28 -6.61
C VAL A 14 -26.45 4.81 -6.97
N THR A 15 -26.18 4.52 -8.25
CA THR A 15 -25.80 3.20 -8.74
C THR A 15 -24.31 2.86 -8.53
N GLY A 16 -23.54 3.79 -7.96
CA GLY A 16 -22.14 3.58 -7.60
C GLY A 16 -21.96 2.56 -6.47
N VAL A 17 -20.74 2.02 -6.34
CA VAL A 17 -20.37 1.00 -5.34
C VAL A 17 -20.61 1.44 -3.89
N SER A 18 -20.67 2.74 -3.64
CA SER A 18 -20.98 3.37 -2.34
C SER A 18 -22.12 4.39 -2.46
N LYS A 19 -23.01 4.20 -3.44
CA LYS A 19 -24.18 5.06 -3.73
C LYS A 19 -23.79 6.52 -4.01
N GLY A 20 -22.62 6.76 -4.60
CA GLY A 20 -22.14 8.09 -4.97
C GLY A 20 -21.57 8.91 -3.81
N ARG A 21 -21.38 8.31 -2.63
CA ARG A 21 -20.89 9.00 -1.42
C ARG A 21 -19.36 8.96 -1.29
N GLY A 22 -18.72 7.97 -1.89
CA GLY A 22 -17.29 7.73 -1.78
C GLY A 22 -16.44 8.42 -2.85
N GLY A 23 -17.02 8.70 -4.01
CA GLY A 23 -16.33 9.39 -5.11
C GLY A 23 -15.05 8.66 -5.55
N SER A 24 -14.05 9.42 -6.00
CA SER A 24 -12.77 8.86 -6.49
C SER A 24 -11.87 8.27 -5.42
N MET A 25 -12.08 8.63 -4.16
CA MET A 25 -11.15 8.33 -3.07
C MET A 25 -11.63 7.21 -2.15
N HIS A 26 -12.85 6.69 -2.28
CA HIS A 26 -13.43 5.68 -1.37
C HIS A 26 -14.17 4.56 -2.10
N LEU A 27 -13.55 3.99 -3.13
CA LEU A 27 -14.08 2.84 -3.85
C LEU A 27 -13.92 1.56 -3.01
N ALA A 28 -15.03 0.89 -2.67
CA ALA A 28 -15.04 -0.37 -1.93
C ALA A 28 -15.80 -1.47 -2.68
N ASP A 29 -15.36 -2.72 -2.51
CA ASP A 29 -15.98 -3.93 -3.07
C ASP A 29 -15.75 -5.10 -2.11
N PHE A 30 -16.57 -5.15 -1.04
CA PHE A 30 -16.42 -6.10 0.06
C PHE A 30 -16.57 -7.56 -0.39
N GLU A 31 -17.42 -7.82 -1.40
CA GLU A 31 -17.59 -9.17 -1.97
C GLU A 31 -16.28 -9.71 -2.57
N LYS A 32 -15.44 -8.82 -3.12
CA LYS A 32 -14.13 -9.17 -3.66
C LYS A 32 -12.97 -8.95 -2.67
N GLY A 33 -13.27 -8.70 -1.40
CA GLY A 33 -12.26 -8.47 -0.36
C GLY A 33 -11.54 -7.11 -0.47
N ASN A 34 -12.09 -6.16 -1.22
CA ASN A 34 -11.62 -4.77 -1.23
C ASN A 34 -12.43 -3.95 -0.22
N TYR A 35 -11.82 -3.67 0.93
CA TYR A 35 -12.44 -2.91 2.03
C TYR A 35 -12.44 -1.39 1.79
N GLY A 36 -11.89 -0.96 0.66
CA GLY A 36 -11.83 0.42 0.23
C GLY A 36 -10.74 1.25 0.90
N THR A 37 -10.65 2.47 0.42
CA THR A 37 -9.70 3.49 0.87
C THR A 37 -10.39 4.46 1.82
N ASN A 38 -9.67 4.96 2.82
CA ASN A 38 -10.16 5.98 3.75
C ASN A 38 -9.42 7.30 3.52
N GLY A 39 -10.05 8.42 3.91
CA GLY A 39 -9.50 9.76 3.69
C GLY A 39 -8.47 10.20 4.73
N ILE A 40 -8.23 9.37 5.74
CA ILE A 40 -7.36 9.68 6.86
C ILE A 40 -6.04 8.95 6.65
N VAL A 41 -4.94 9.67 6.44
CA VAL A 41 -3.62 9.04 6.31
C VAL A 41 -3.37 8.13 7.53
N GLY A 42 -2.97 6.88 7.28
CA GLY A 42 -2.78 5.86 8.33
C GLY A 42 -4.06 5.19 8.87
N GLY A 43 -5.25 5.72 8.60
CA GLY A 43 -6.52 5.20 9.13
C GLY A 43 -6.88 3.77 8.69
N GLY A 44 -6.18 3.23 7.68
CA GLY A 44 -6.42 1.88 7.16
C GLY A 44 -5.71 0.76 7.92
N TYR A 45 -4.67 1.06 8.69
CA TYR A 45 -3.85 0.02 9.31
C TYR A 45 -4.61 -0.77 10.36
N ALA A 46 -5.29 -0.08 11.28
CA ALA A 46 -6.07 -0.73 12.33
C ALA A 46 -7.25 -1.54 11.76
N LEU A 47 -7.88 -1.05 10.68
CA LEU A 47 -8.92 -1.79 9.96
C LEU A 47 -8.39 -3.09 9.36
N ALA A 48 -7.20 -3.04 8.76
CA ALA A 48 -6.55 -4.23 8.21
C ALA A 48 -6.18 -5.25 9.31
N VAL A 49 -5.73 -4.77 10.48
CA VAL A 49 -5.46 -5.62 11.65
C VAL A 49 -6.75 -6.30 12.13
N GLY A 50 -7.86 -5.57 12.24
CA GLY A 50 -9.16 -6.16 12.58
C GLY A 50 -9.66 -7.19 11.56
N ALA A 51 -9.47 -6.94 10.28
CA ALA A 51 -9.76 -7.90 9.22
C ALA A 51 -8.87 -9.16 9.35
N ALA A 52 -7.57 -8.99 9.62
CA ALA A 52 -6.64 -10.11 9.78
C ALA A 52 -6.97 -10.96 11.01
N LEU A 53 -7.35 -10.32 12.12
CA LEU A 53 -7.88 -11.00 13.29
C LEU A 53 -9.12 -11.84 12.94
N THR A 54 -10.03 -11.29 12.12
CA THR A 54 -11.20 -12.02 11.64
C THR A 54 -10.80 -13.26 10.83
N GLN A 55 -9.80 -13.14 9.94
CA GLN A 55 -9.34 -14.29 9.16
C GLN A 55 -8.71 -15.38 10.03
N GLN A 56 -7.93 -14.99 11.04
CA GLN A 56 -7.33 -15.92 12.01
C GLN A 56 -8.42 -16.60 12.86
N TYR A 57 -9.35 -15.82 13.43
CA TYR A 57 -10.41 -16.31 14.30
C TYR A 57 -11.36 -17.28 13.58
N LYS A 58 -11.74 -16.94 12.34
CA LYS A 58 -12.60 -17.79 11.49
C LYS A 58 -11.85 -18.89 10.75
N LYS A 59 -10.53 -18.98 10.91
CA LYS A 59 -9.65 -20.00 10.28
C LYS A 59 -9.84 -20.10 8.76
N THR A 60 -9.99 -18.96 8.07
CA THR A 60 -10.33 -18.97 6.64
C THR A 60 -9.13 -19.20 5.72
N ASN A 61 -7.91 -19.28 6.27
CA ASN A 61 -6.65 -19.31 5.53
C ASN A 61 -6.43 -18.10 4.58
N ASN A 62 -7.18 -17.01 4.77
CA ASN A 62 -6.98 -15.78 4.03
C ASN A 62 -5.96 -14.90 4.74
N ILE A 63 -5.25 -14.08 3.97
CA ILE A 63 -4.37 -13.03 4.46
C ILE A 63 -4.97 -11.67 4.10
N VAL A 64 -4.58 -10.64 4.84
CA VAL A 64 -4.96 -9.25 4.57
C VAL A 64 -3.73 -8.48 4.10
N VAL A 65 -3.92 -7.57 3.13
CA VAL A 65 -2.85 -6.69 2.66
C VAL A 65 -3.28 -5.24 2.91
N ALA A 66 -2.51 -4.52 3.72
CA ALA A 66 -2.71 -3.12 4.02
C ALA A 66 -1.81 -2.28 3.10
N PHE A 67 -2.40 -1.67 2.07
CA PHE A 67 -1.67 -0.79 1.16
C PHE A 67 -1.51 0.61 1.74
N SER A 68 -0.31 1.18 1.62
CA SER A 68 -0.03 2.54 2.07
C SER A 68 1.13 3.18 1.30
N GLY A 69 1.20 4.51 1.32
CA GLY A 69 2.37 5.25 0.84
C GLY A 69 3.44 5.40 1.93
N ASP A 70 4.64 5.81 1.53
CA ASP A 70 5.77 6.07 2.42
C ASP A 70 5.43 7.01 3.60
N GLY A 71 4.82 8.16 3.33
CA GLY A 71 4.46 9.13 4.37
C GLY A 71 3.47 8.59 5.41
N ALA A 72 2.58 7.66 5.04
CA ALA A 72 1.60 7.10 5.98
C ALA A 72 2.26 6.23 7.07
N THR A 73 3.46 5.72 6.82
CA THR A 73 4.19 4.92 7.80
C THR A 73 4.65 5.72 9.01
N ASN A 74 4.67 7.05 8.92
CA ASN A 74 5.02 7.94 10.04
C ASN A 74 3.85 8.21 10.99
N GLU A 75 2.64 7.76 10.66
CA GLU A 75 1.49 7.88 11.54
C GLU A 75 1.61 6.93 12.74
N GLY A 76 1.22 7.38 13.94
CA GLY A 76 1.23 6.53 15.15
C GLY A 76 0.45 5.22 14.97
N SER A 77 -0.68 5.31 14.26
CA SER A 77 -1.51 4.17 13.89
C SER A 77 -0.78 3.04 13.16
N PHE A 78 0.27 3.35 12.38
CA PHE A 78 1.12 2.34 11.75
C PHE A 78 1.86 1.52 12.81
N HIS A 79 2.54 2.21 13.73
CA HIS A 79 3.34 1.59 14.76
C HIS A 79 2.48 0.73 15.71
N GLU A 80 1.34 1.26 16.14
CA GLU A 80 0.37 0.55 16.99
C GLU A 80 -0.17 -0.70 16.29
N SER A 81 -0.53 -0.58 15.01
CA SER A 81 -1.10 -1.68 14.23
C SER A 81 -0.10 -2.80 13.96
N VAL A 82 1.13 -2.46 13.57
CA VAL A 82 2.18 -3.47 13.31
C VAL A 82 2.54 -4.19 14.61
N ASN A 83 2.70 -3.46 15.71
CA ASN A 83 3.00 -4.05 17.02
C ASN A 83 1.91 -5.04 17.47
N LEU A 84 0.63 -4.66 17.34
CA LEU A 84 -0.48 -5.54 17.73
C LEU A 84 -0.55 -6.78 16.83
N ALA A 85 -0.43 -6.59 15.52
CA ALA A 85 -0.42 -7.68 14.55
C ALA A 85 0.71 -8.68 14.81
N ALA A 86 1.91 -8.18 15.15
CA ALA A 86 3.07 -9.01 15.47
C ALA A 86 2.83 -9.83 16.74
N THR A 87 2.37 -9.16 17.81
CA THR A 87 2.06 -9.80 19.10
C THR A 87 1.06 -10.94 18.95
N TRP A 88 0.04 -10.77 18.11
CA TRP A 88 -1.01 -11.77 17.88
C TRP A 88 -0.75 -12.70 16.69
N ARG A 89 0.42 -12.57 16.04
CA ARG A 89 0.81 -13.34 14.85
C ARG A 89 -0.28 -13.35 13.77
N LEU A 90 -0.86 -12.17 13.51
CA LEU A 90 -1.98 -12.03 12.58
C LEU A 90 -1.55 -12.21 11.11
N PRO A 91 -2.44 -12.72 10.24
CA PRO A 91 -2.16 -12.93 8.83
C PRO A 91 -2.29 -11.61 8.03
N VAL A 92 -1.41 -10.64 8.27
CA VAL A 92 -1.42 -9.33 7.57
C VAL A 92 -0.06 -8.96 6.99
N ILE A 93 -0.08 -8.41 5.78
CA ILE A 93 1.08 -7.78 5.12
C ILE A 93 0.86 -6.27 5.09
N PHE A 94 1.81 -5.51 5.61
CA PHE A 94 1.87 -4.05 5.47
C PHE A 94 2.68 -3.71 4.22
N PHE A 95 1.98 -3.38 3.14
CA PHE A 95 2.58 -3.13 1.83
C PHE A 95 2.76 -1.62 1.62
N ILE A 96 4.01 -1.19 1.55
CA ILE A 96 4.43 0.21 1.48
C ILE A 96 4.90 0.51 0.06
N ILE A 97 4.16 1.40 -0.61
CA ILE A 97 4.52 1.96 -1.91
C ILE A 97 5.34 3.22 -1.65
N ASN A 98 6.66 3.07 -1.59
CA ASN A 98 7.56 4.19 -1.38
C ASN A 98 7.76 4.94 -2.69
N ASN A 99 6.97 6.00 -2.90
CA ASN A 99 7.07 6.86 -4.07
C ASN A 99 7.97 8.08 -3.85
N ARG A 100 8.72 8.07 -2.73
CA ARG A 100 9.59 9.11 -2.19
C ARG A 100 8.90 10.34 -1.59
N TYR A 101 7.61 10.57 -1.83
CA TYR A 101 6.97 11.85 -1.46
C TYR A 101 5.58 11.72 -0.80
N GLY A 102 5.51 12.11 0.47
CA GLY A 102 4.27 12.49 1.16
C GLY A 102 3.83 13.90 0.78
N ILE A 103 2.98 14.02 -0.24
CA ILE A 103 2.67 15.30 -0.92
C ILE A 103 3.95 15.94 -1.44
N SER A 104 4.52 16.90 -0.70
CA SER A 104 5.75 17.63 -0.99
C SER A 104 6.94 17.25 -0.10
N MET A 105 6.70 16.45 0.95
CA MET A 105 7.73 16.02 1.88
C MET A 105 8.45 14.80 1.30
N ASP A 106 9.74 14.95 0.98
CA ASP A 106 10.61 13.83 0.66
C ASP A 106 10.76 12.92 1.88
N ILE A 107 10.54 11.62 1.71
CA ILE A 107 10.61 10.63 2.78
C ILE A 107 11.94 10.68 3.53
N ARG A 108 13.06 10.94 2.83
CA ARG A 108 14.41 11.03 3.45
C ARG A 108 14.55 12.17 4.46
N ARG A 109 13.65 13.15 4.40
CA ARG A 109 13.58 14.27 5.36
C ARG A 109 12.62 13.99 6.51
N ALA A 110 11.86 12.89 6.43
CA ALA A 110 10.80 12.53 7.36
C ALA A 110 11.03 11.16 8.05
N THR A 111 12.08 10.42 7.68
CA THR A 111 12.53 9.19 8.35
C THR A 111 14.05 9.18 8.46
N ASN A 112 14.58 8.61 9.55
CA ASN A 112 16.02 8.40 9.73
C ASN A 112 16.51 7.06 9.18
N THR A 113 15.60 6.14 8.86
CA THR A 113 15.97 4.85 8.26
C THR A 113 16.05 4.99 6.73
N PRO A 114 17.10 4.46 6.07
CA PRO A 114 17.22 4.55 4.61
C PRO A 114 16.08 3.85 3.85
N HIS A 115 15.58 2.77 4.44
CA HIS A 115 14.46 1.98 3.93
C HIS A 115 13.41 1.82 5.02
N LEU A 116 12.14 1.73 4.64
CA LEU A 116 11.00 1.60 5.55
C LEU A 116 10.73 0.15 5.96
N TYR A 117 11.11 -0.85 5.14
CA TYR A 117 10.97 -2.27 5.53
C TYR A 117 11.77 -2.63 6.77
N THR A 118 12.86 -1.91 7.06
CA THR A 118 13.72 -2.16 8.23
C THR A 118 13.00 -1.88 9.55
N ARG A 119 11.91 -1.10 9.54
CA ARG A 119 11.05 -0.90 10.72
C ARG A 119 10.47 -2.22 11.24
N ALA A 120 10.41 -3.26 10.40
CA ALA A 120 9.97 -4.61 10.79
C ALA A 120 10.79 -5.19 11.96
N GLU A 121 12.09 -4.88 12.02
CA GLU A 121 13.02 -5.35 13.05
C GLU A 121 12.56 -4.95 14.45
N ALA A 122 12.06 -3.72 14.61
CA ALA A 122 11.58 -3.20 15.89
C ALA A 122 10.36 -3.97 16.44
N TYR A 123 9.65 -4.73 15.60
CA TYR A 123 8.50 -5.55 15.98
C TYR A 123 8.79 -7.05 15.96
N GLY A 124 10.04 -7.46 15.66
CA GLY A 124 10.42 -8.87 15.59
C GLY A 124 9.77 -9.63 14.44
N ILE A 125 9.46 -8.97 13.33
CA ILE A 125 8.83 -9.57 12.13
C ILE A 125 9.72 -9.35 10.88
N PRO A 126 9.56 -10.12 9.80
CA PRO A 126 10.37 -9.90 8.60
C PRO A 126 9.92 -8.65 7.84
N GLY A 127 10.92 -7.96 7.29
CA GLY A 127 10.74 -6.94 6.27
C GLY A 127 11.29 -7.43 4.93
N PHE A 128 10.52 -7.23 3.85
CA PHE A 128 10.90 -7.57 2.49
C PHE A 128 11.05 -6.30 1.66
N TYR A 129 12.10 -6.26 0.83
CA TYR A 129 12.43 -5.08 0.05
C TYR A 129 12.46 -5.41 -1.45
N CYS A 130 11.81 -4.56 -2.25
CA CYS A 130 11.86 -4.58 -3.70
C CYS A 130 12.38 -3.23 -4.19
N GLU A 131 13.61 -3.24 -4.69
CA GLU A 131 14.31 -2.03 -5.16
C GLU A 131 13.70 -1.45 -6.43
N ASP A 132 13.18 -2.29 -7.34
CA ASP A 132 12.53 -1.82 -8.57
C ASP A 132 11.04 -2.19 -8.53
N GLY A 133 10.24 -1.36 -7.85
CA GLY A 133 8.79 -1.46 -7.85
C GLY A 133 8.13 -1.15 -9.20
N ASN A 134 8.91 -0.79 -10.23
CA ASN A 134 8.43 -0.68 -11.61
C ASN A 134 8.68 -1.96 -12.43
N ASP A 135 9.35 -2.96 -11.85
CA ASP A 135 9.47 -4.32 -12.39
C ASP A 135 8.40 -5.23 -11.75
N VAL A 136 7.37 -5.56 -12.53
CA VAL A 136 6.25 -6.39 -12.05
C VAL A 136 6.69 -7.78 -11.58
N LEU A 137 7.74 -8.36 -12.17
CA LEU A 137 8.25 -9.66 -11.77
C LEU A 137 8.99 -9.56 -10.44
N ALA A 138 9.80 -8.52 -10.25
CA ALA A 138 10.44 -8.26 -8.97
C ALA A 138 9.42 -8.04 -7.83
N VAL A 139 8.34 -7.30 -8.12
CA VAL A 139 7.25 -7.11 -7.15
C VAL A 139 6.54 -8.43 -6.87
N TYR A 140 6.25 -9.23 -7.90
CA TYR A 140 5.60 -10.54 -7.77
C TYR A 140 6.42 -11.50 -6.89
N GLU A 141 7.72 -11.61 -7.15
CA GLU A 141 8.64 -12.46 -6.39
C GLU A 141 8.76 -12.02 -4.92
N THR A 142 8.94 -10.71 -4.67
CA THR A 142 9.03 -10.17 -3.30
C THR A 142 7.72 -10.37 -2.54
N MET A 143 6.58 -10.10 -3.18
CA MET A 143 5.27 -10.32 -2.55
C MET A 143 5.02 -11.81 -2.32
N GLY A 144 5.45 -12.70 -3.23
CA GLY A 144 5.33 -14.15 -3.08
C GLY A 144 5.98 -14.66 -1.79
N LYS A 145 7.20 -14.21 -1.47
CA LYS A 145 7.90 -14.54 -0.22
C LYS A 145 7.14 -14.06 1.02
N ALA A 146 6.61 -12.85 0.99
CA ALA A 146 5.81 -12.31 2.10
C ALA A 146 4.49 -13.07 2.28
N VAL A 147 3.81 -13.39 1.18
CA VAL A 147 2.57 -14.19 1.19
C VAL A 147 2.82 -15.58 1.76
N GLU A 148 3.89 -16.25 1.34
CA GLU A 148 4.27 -17.56 1.87
C GLU A 148 4.51 -17.52 3.38
N HIS A 149 5.31 -16.54 3.85
CA HIS A 149 5.58 -16.35 5.27
C HIS A 149 4.29 -16.16 6.08
N VAL A 150 3.47 -15.19 5.68
CA VAL A 150 2.26 -14.80 6.43
C VAL A 150 1.19 -15.90 6.39
N ARG A 151 0.98 -16.52 5.23
CA ARG A 151 0.00 -17.61 5.07
C ARG A 151 0.39 -18.87 5.84
N SER A 152 1.69 -19.10 6.05
CA SER A 152 2.20 -20.21 6.87
C SER A 152 1.99 -20.02 8.37
N GLY A 153 1.40 -18.89 8.81
CA GLY A 153 1.12 -18.62 10.23
C GLY A 153 2.33 -18.12 11.02
N ASN A 154 3.38 -17.64 10.33
CA ASN A 154 4.57 -17.11 10.99
C ASN A 154 4.40 -15.68 11.52
N GLY A 155 3.22 -15.08 11.35
CA GLY A 155 2.90 -13.72 11.77
C GLY A 155 2.85 -12.75 10.59
N PRO A 156 2.78 -11.44 10.85
CA PRO A 156 2.70 -10.45 9.80
C PRO A 156 4.07 -10.15 9.18
N ALA A 157 4.07 -9.38 8.09
CA ALA A 157 5.29 -8.90 7.43
C ALA A 157 5.14 -7.45 6.95
N ILE A 158 6.27 -6.76 6.80
CA ILE A 158 6.33 -5.49 6.06
C ILE A 158 6.93 -5.75 4.68
N VAL A 159 6.34 -5.18 3.64
CA VAL A 159 6.89 -5.19 2.27
C VAL A 159 7.05 -3.75 1.83
N GLU A 160 8.25 -3.34 1.44
CA GLU A 160 8.51 -2.05 0.81
C GLU A 160 8.87 -2.24 -0.66
N VAL A 161 8.21 -1.49 -1.52
CA VAL A 161 8.52 -1.36 -2.95
C VAL A 161 8.91 0.08 -3.23
N GLU A 162 10.08 0.29 -3.81
CA GLU A 162 10.46 1.61 -4.31
C GLU A 162 9.84 1.86 -5.69
N SER A 163 9.11 2.96 -5.81
CA SER A 163 8.53 3.42 -7.07
C SER A 163 8.58 4.95 -7.11
N TYR A 164 7.85 5.57 -8.04
CA TYR A 164 7.86 7.02 -8.19
C TYR A 164 6.57 7.57 -8.79
N ARG A 165 6.01 8.59 -8.15
CA ARG A 165 4.79 9.26 -8.62
C ARG A 165 5.13 10.27 -9.73
N TRP A 166 4.75 10.01 -10.98
CA TRP A 166 5.12 10.91 -12.09
C TRP A 166 4.43 12.27 -12.08
N PHE A 167 3.18 12.31 -11.62
CA PHE A 167 2.38 13.51 -11.56
C PHE A 167 2.46 14.17 -10.18
N GLY A 168 1.83 15.34 -10.03
CA GLY A 168 1.59 15.92 -8.71
C GLY A 168 0.82 14.97 -7.78
N HIS A 169 0.77 15.31 -6.50
CA HIS A 169 0.04 14.52 -5.50
C HIS A 169 -1.43 14.33 -5.85
N SER A 170 -2.05 15.37 -6.41
CA SER A 170 -3.42 15.37 -6.90
C SER A 170 -3.53 16.28 -8.13
N THR A 171 -4.72 16.38 -8.71
CA THR A 171 -4.99 17.33 -9.81
C THR A 171 -4.77 18.79 -9.43
N ALA A 172 -4.78 19.12 -8.13
CA ALA A 172 -4.52 20.46 -7.61
C ALA A 172 -3.03 20.73 -7.31
N ASP A 173 -2.18 19.70 -7.34
CA ASP A 173 -0.76 19.84 -7.04
C ASP A 173 0.09 19.93 -8.32
N ALA A 174 0.78 21.05 -8.50
CA ALA A 174 1.68 21.26 -9.63
C ALA A 174 3.03 20.52 -9.50
N GLY A 175 3.36 19.96 -8.33
CA GLY A 175 4.56 19.16 -8.12
C GLY A 175 5.89 19.94 -8.11
N LYS A 176 5.86 21.25 -7.80
CA LYS A 176 7.02 22.17 -7.91
C LYS A 176 8.21 21.87 -6.98
N TYR A 177 8.04 20.97 -6.03
CA TYR A 177 9.07 20.55 -5.07
C TYR A 177 10.01 19.45 -5.62
N ARG A 178 9.85 19.06 -6.89
CA ARG A 178 10.67 18.05 -7.58
C ARG A 178 11.24 18.62 -8.86
N SER A 179 12.46 18.22 -9.19
CA SER A 179 13.08 18.62 -10.45
C SER A 179 12.46 17.87 -11.63
N LYS A 180 12.49 18.46 -12.83
CA LYS A 180 12.02 17.77 -14.04
C LYS A 180 12.94 16.60 -14.39
N GLU A 181 14.23 16.78 -14.11
CA GLU A 181 15.30 15.80 -14.30
C GLU A 181 15.02 14.54 -13.49
N GLU A 182 14.77 14.67 -12.18
CA GLU A 182 14.41 13.55 -11.29
C GLU A 182 13.19 12.78 -11.82
N VAL A 183 12.11 13.49 -12.17
CA VAL A 183 10.89 12.86 -12.71
C VAL A 183 11.18 12.13 -14.02
N ASN A 184 11.97 12.73 -14.92
CA ASN A 184 12.30 12.13 -16.21
C ASN A 184 13.19 10.90 -16.07
N ASP A 185 14.12 10.89 -15.11
CA ASP A 185 14.97 9.73 -14.85
C ASP A 185 14.17 8.55 -14.30
N TRP A 186 13.18 8.79 -13.43
CA TRP A 186 12.26 7.74 -12.99
C TRP A 186 11.33 7.24 -14.10
N LYS A 187 10.86 8.11 -14.99
CA LYS A 187 10.06 7.69 -16.15
C LYS A 187 10.81 6.71 -17.05
N LYS A 188 12.12 6.89 -17.25
CA LYS A 188 12.97 5.98 -18.04
C LYS A 188 13.04 4.56 -17.46
N LYS A 189 12.84 4.40 -16.14
CA LYS A 189 12.88 3.09 -15.45
C LYS A 189 11.59 2.27 -15.60
N THR A 190 10.55 2.82 -16.23
CA THR A 190 9.24 2.17 -16.30
C THR A 190 9.23 1.01 -17.28
N ARG A 191 9.06 -0.22 -16.78
CA ARG A 191 9.10 -1.44 -17.59
C ARG A 191 7.76 -1.90 -18.16
N LEU A 192 6.64 -1.23 -17.85
CA LEU A 192 5.34 -1.52 -18.49
C LEU A 192 5.40 -1.41 -20.03
N LEU A 193 6.29 -0.58 -20.57
CA LEU A 193 6.55 -0.50 -22.02
C LEU A 193 7.36 -1.69 -22.58
N ASN A 194 8.01 -2.47 -21.72
CA ASN A 194 8.89 -3.59 -22.10
C ASN A 194 8.24 -4.96 -21.89
N PHE A 195 7.26 -5.11 -21.00
CA PHE A 195 6.55 -6.37 -20.77
C PHE A 195 5.73 -6.83 -22.00
N ALA A 196 5.31 -5.90 -22.85
CA ALA A 196 4.62 -6.20 -24.11
C ALA A 196 5.56 -6.68 -25.25
N ARG A 197 6.87 -6.82 -25.00
CA ARG A 197 7.89 -7.20 -26.00
C ARG A 197 8.50 -8.59 -25.79
N THR A 198 7.97 -9.36 -24.84
CA THR A 198 8.32 -10.76 -24.57
C THR A 198 7.09 -11.62 -24.72
#